data_AF-A0A3C0UEH9-F1
#
_entry.id   AF-A0A3C0UEH9-F1
#
_cell.length_a   1.000
_cell.length_b   1.000
_cell.length_c   1.000
_cell.angle_alpha   90.00
_cell.angle_beta   90.00
_cell.angle_gamma   90.00
#
_symmetry.space_group_name_H-M   'P 1'
#
loop_
_entity.id
_entity.type
_entity.pdbx_description
1 polymer ?
#
loop_
_entity_poly.entity_id
_entity_poly.type
_entity_poly.pdbx_seq_one_letter_code
_entity_poly.pdbx_strand_id
1 'polypeptide(L)'
;DQAVILDDASDDETVNLCKRSLSTVPHQIVVNSEPGFHNEITLRKQLWNLAAATRPDWILVLDADEIFDDEIISALPHLLANPEADSYSFRLYDMWNETCYREDVFWQAHNYYRP
;
A
#
# COMPACT_ATOMS: atom_id res chain seq x y z
N ASP A 1 4.31 -0.58 -14.55
CA ASP A 1 4.23 -0.40 -13.08
C ASP A 1 5.46 -0.96 -12.40
N GLN A 2 5.76 -0.46 -11.21
CA GLN A 2 6.88 -0.91 -10.37
C GLN A 2 6.40 -0.99 -8.92
N ALA A 3 6.83 -2.01 -8.19
CA ALA A 3 6.62 -2.12 -6.76
C ALA A 3 7.83 -1.61 -5.97
N VAL A 4 7.60 -0.84 -4.92
CA VAL A 4 8.62 -0.45 -3.95
C VAL A 4 8.15 -0.90 -2.58
N ILE A 5 8.90 -1.79 -1.95
CA ILE A 5 8.56 -2.39 -0.66
C ILE A 5 9.65 -2.04 0.34
N LEU A 6 9.23 -1.58 1.52
CA LEU A 6 10.07 -1.43 2.69
C LEU A 6 9.65 -2.47 3.72
N ASP A 7 10.52 -3.45 3.95
CA ASP A 7 10.38 -4.45 5.01
C ASP A 7 11.03 -3.94 6.30
N ASP A 8 10.30 -4.01 7.42
CA ASP A 8 10.75 -3.47 8.71
C ASP A 8 11.38 -4.55 9.61
N ALA A 9 12.41 -5.21 9.10
CA ALA A 9 13.16 -6.25 9.80
C ALA A 9 12.33 -7.50 10.14
N SER A 10 11.56 -7.99 9.16
CA SER A 10 10.84 -9.26 9.30
C SER A 10 11.80 -10.41 9.55
N ASP A 11 11.44 -11.32 10.46
CA ASP A 11 12.22 -12.50 10.85
C ASP A 11 11.73 -13.80 10.19
N ASP A 12 10.78 -13.69 9.25
CA ASP A 12 10.14 -14.79 8.56
C ASP A 12 10.42 -14.77 7.04
N GLU A 13 9.60 -15.50 6.27
CA GLU A 13 9.76 -15.62 4.81
C GLU A 13 9.17 -14.44 4.02
N THR A 14 8.73 -13.35 4.67
CA THR A 14 8.04 -12.21 4.03
C THR A 14 8.80 -11.67 2.83
N VAL A 15 10.09 -11.34 2.99
CA VAL A 15 10.92 -10.79 1.90
C VAL A 15 11.06 -11.77 0.73
N ASN A 16 11.23 -13.06 1.02
CA ASN A 16 11.36 -14.09 -0.01
C ASN A 16 10.05 -14.32 -0.74
N LEU A 17 8.92 -14.26 -0.02
CA LEU A 17 7.59 -14.34 -0.61
C LEU A 17 7.36 -13.18 -1.57
N CYS A 18 7.63 -11.94 -1.16
CA CYS A 18 7.51 -10.77 -2.03
C CYS A 18 8.31 -10.91 -3.33
N LYS A 19 9.58 -11.35 -3.24
CA LYS A 19 10.44 -11.58 -4.42
C LYS A 19 9.85 -12.60 -5.40
N ARG A 20 9.30 -13.70 -4.88
CA ARG A 20 8.68 -14.75 -5.71
C ARG A 20 7.39 -14.24 -6.36
N SER A 21 6.52 -13.61 -5.57
CA SER A 21 5.23 -13.09 -6.03
C SER A 21 5.39 -11.99 -7.08
N LEU A 22 6.44 -11.16 -6.96
CA LEU A 22 6.73 -10.06 -7.89
C LEU A 22 7.77 -10.43 -8.96
N SER A 23 8.05 -11.71 -9.18
CA SER A 23 9.10 -12.14 -10.11
C SER A 23 8.91 -11.65 -11.55
N THR A 24 7.68 -11.32 -11.96
CA THR A 24 7.34 -10.77 -13.28
C THR A 24 7.12 -9.26 -13.29
N VAL A 25 7.20 -8.59 -12.13
CA VAL A 25 6.95 -7.15 -11.97
C VAL A 25 8.26 -6.47 -11.55
N PRO A 26 8.66 -5.35 -12.18
CA PRO A 26 9.80 -4.57 -11.69
C PRO A 26 9.59 -4.22 -10.21
N HIS A 27 10.55 -4.57 -9.35
CA HIS A 27 10.41 -4.31 -7.92
C HIS A 27 11.73 -3.93 -7.25
N GLN A 28 11.62 -3.12 -6.21
CA GLN A 28 12.68 -2.81 -5.26
C GLN A 28 12.21 -3.18 -3.86
N ILE A 29 12.97 -4.03 -3.18
CA ILE A 29 12.70 -4.41 -1.79
C ILE A 29 13.89 -3.93 -0.95
N VAL A 30 13.62 -3.05 0.00
CA VAL A 30 14.58 -2.57 1.01
C VAL A 30 14.20 -3.22 2.33
N VAL A 31 15.19 -3.76 3.04
CA VAL A 31 15.00 -4.44 4.32
C VAL A 31 15.74 -3.66 5.39
N ASN A 32 15.03 -3.18 6.41
CA ASN A 32 15.65 -2.57 7.58
C ASN A 32 16.37 -3.64 8.40
N SER A 33 17.47 -3.26 9.05
CA SER A 33 18.22 -4.18 9.90
C SER A 33 17.60 -4.36 11.29
N GLU A 34 16.81 -3.39 11.74
CA GLU A 34 16.19 -3.35 13.06
C GLU A 34 14.74 -2.83 12.94
N PRO A 35 13.81 -3.28 13.81
CA PRO A 35 12.43 -2.82 13.77
C PRO A 35 12.28 -1.32 14.05
N GLY A 36 11.71 -0.58 13.11
CA GLY A 36 11.42 0.84 13.19
C GLY A 36 9.98 1.19 13.55
N PHE A 37 9.09 0.21 13.73
CA PHE A 37 7.65 0.43 13.94
C PHE A 37 7.30 1.36 15.11
N HIS A 38 8.17 1.46 16.12
CA HIS A 38 8.04 2.42 17.22
C HIS A 38 7.98 3.90 16.75
N ASN A 39 8.42 4.18 15.53
CA ASN A 39 8.33 5.46 14.86
C ASN A 39 7.90 5.28 13.40
N GLU A 40 6.66 4.85 13.22
CA GLU A 40 6.03 4.60 11.91
C GLU A 40 6.16 5.78 10.93
N ILE A 41 6.15 7.03 11.43
CA ILE A 41 6.36 8.22 10.60
C ILE A 41 7.70 8.16 9.86
N THR A 42 8.75 7.65 10.51
CA THR A 42 10.07 7.52 9.91
C THR A 42 10.07 6.44 8.82
N LEU A 43 9.39 5.32 9.06
CA LEU A 43 9.22 4.25 8.07
C LEU A 43 8.44 4.74 6.85
N ARG A 44 7.30 5.41 7.05
CA ARG A 44 6.50 5.94 5.94
C ARG A 44 7.26 6.99 5.13
N LYS A 45 8.07 7.85 5.78
CA LYS A 45 8.97 8.78 5.08
C LYS A 45 10.06 8.06 4.27
N GLN A 46 10.64 7.00 4.81
CA GLN A 46 11.64 6.20 4.10
C GLN A 46 11.03 5.55 2.86
N LEU A 47 9.87 4.88 3.00
CA LEU A 47 9.15 4.28 1.88
C LEU A 47 8.77 5.33 0.84
N TRP A 48 8.25 6.48 1.27
CA TRP A 48 7.93 7.60 0.38
C TRP A 48 9.14 8.05 -0.44
N ASN A 49 10.29 8.27 0.21
CA ASN A 49 11.50 8.70 -0.48
C ASN A 49 12.00 7.66 -1.48
N LEU A 50 11.91 6.37 -1.14
CA LEU A 50 12.26 5.27 -2.05
C LEU A 50 11.33 5.26 -3.27
N ALA A 51 10.02 5.37 -3.06
CA ALA A 51 9.03 5.42 -4.14
C ALA A 51 9.23 6.64 -5.05
N ALA A 52 9.36 7.83 -4.46
CA ALA A 52 9.56 9.08 -5.19
C ALA A 52 10.87 9.10 -6.01
N ALA A 53 11.93 8.43 -5.53
CA ALA A 53 13.19 8.30 -6.26
C ALA A 53 13.07 7.53 -7.57
N THR A 54 12.02 6.71 -7.73
CA THR A 54 11.72 6.03 -9.01
C THR A 54 11.14 6.98 -10.06
N ARG A 55 10.80 8.22 -9.66
CA ARG A 55 10.13 9.26 -10.49
C ARG A 55 8.85 8.76 -11.15
N PRO A 56 7.89 8.24 -10.38
CA PRO A 56 6.62 7.78 -10.93
C PRO A 56 5.72 8.98 -11.25
N ASP A 57 4.75 8.78 -12.15
CA ASP A 57 3.67 9.74 -12.37
C ASP A 57 2.65 9.72 -11.22
N TRP A 58 2.38 8.52 -10.67
CA TRP A 58 1.45 8.28 -9.58
C TRP A 58 2.04 7.31 -8.55
N ILE A 59 1.73 7.52 -7.27
CA ILE A 59 2.11 6.62 -6.19
C ILE A 59 0.84 6.07 -5.55
N LEU A 60 0.74 4.74 -5.50
CA LEU A 60 -0.23 4.02 -4.68
C LEU A 60 0.48 3.55 -3.41
N VAL A 61 -0.11 3.87 -2.26
CA VAL A 61 0.38 3.42 -0.95
C VAL A 61 -0.62 2.38 -0.43
N LEU A 62 -0.10 1.22 -0.02
CA LEU A 62 -0.83 0.09 0.52
C LEU A 62 -0.02 -0.51 1.66
N ASP A 63 -0.67 -0.82 2.78
CA ASP A 63 -0.10 -1.64 3.84
C ASP A 63 -0.13 -3.14 3.42
N ALA A 64 0.67 -3.98 4.09
CA ALA A 64 0.92 -5.36 3.62
C ALA A 64 -0.29 -6.29 3.73
N ASP A 65 -1.29 -5.93 4.53
CA ASP A 65 -2.54 -6.63 4.75
C ASP A 65 -3.74 -5.98 4.03
N GLU A 66 -3.50 -4.95 3.22
CA GLU A 66 -4.51 -4.29 2.41
C GLU A 66 -4.58 -4.87 0.99
N ILE A 67 -5.80 -5.03 0.49
CA ILE A 67 -6.07 -5.40 -0.90
C ILE A 67 -7.22 -4.55 -1.44
N PHE A 68 -7.21 -4.33 -2.75
CA PHE A 68 -8.36 -3.80 -3.45
C PHE A 68 -9.32 -4.91 -3.88
N ASP A 69 -10.57 -4.54 -4.14
CA ASP A 69 -11.45 -5.38 -4.95
C ASP A 69 -10.98 -5.46 -6.42
N ASP A 70 -11.49 -6.46 -7.15
CA ASP A 70 -11.11 -6.69 -8.54
C ASP A 70 -11.51 -5.55 -9.49
N GLU A 71 -12.47 -4.69 -9.11
CA GLU A 71 -12.92 -3.59 -9.98
C GLU A 71 -11.80 -2.57 -10.20
N ILE A 72 -10.85 -2.46 -9.27
CA ILE A 72 -9.68 -1.57 -9.37
C ILE A 72 -8.90 -1.79 -10.66
N ILE A 73 -8.84 -3.03 -11.17
CA ILE A 73 -8.09 -3.39 -12.38
C ILE A 73 -8.64 -2.62 -13.58
N SER A 74 -9.96 -2.42 -13.62
CA SER A 74 -10.63 -1.67 -14.68
C SER A 74 -10.72 -0.17 -14.39
N ALA A 75 -10.86 0.22 -13.12
CA ALA A 75 -11.06 1.61 -12.72
C ALA A 75 -9.75 2.41 -12.75
N LEU A 76 -8.64 1.83 -12.29
CA LEU A 76 -7.38 2.54 -12.07
C LEU A 76 -6.86 3.23 -13.34
N PRO A 77 -6.80 2.60 -14.54
CA PRO A 77 -6.35 3.29 -15.76
C PRO A 77 -7.16 4.55 -16.11
N HIS A 78 -8.46 4.55 -15.80
CA HIS A 78 -9.33 5.70 -16.05
C HIS A 78 -9.09 6.83 -15.04
N LEU A 79 -8.87 6.48 -13.77
CA LEU A 79 -8.53 7.44 -12.72
C LEU A 79 -7.20 8.13 -13.01
N LEU A 80 -6.15 7.35 -13.33
CA LEU A 80 -4.81 7.87 -13.59
C LEU A 80 -4.72 8.73 -14.86
N ALA A 81 -5.67 8.58 -15.79
CA ALA A 81 -5.73 9.36 -17.02
C ALA A 81 -6.41 10.74 -16.84
N ASN A 82 -6.96 11.04 -15.67
CA ASN A 82 -7.62 12.32 -15.41
C ASN A 82 -6.58 13.42 -15.13
N PRO A 83 -6.42 14.43 -16.00
CA PRO A 83 -5.42 15.47 -15.84
C PRO A 83 -5.75 16.47 -14.72
N GLU A 84 -6.99 16.49 -14.23
CA GLU A 84 -7.45 17.43 -13.19
C GLU A 84 -7.32 16.86 -11.76
N ALA A 85 -6.87 15.61 -11.62
CA ALA A 85 -6.72 14.97 -10.32
C ALA A 85 -5.26 14.96 -9.87
N ASP A 86 -5.02 15.45 -8.65
CA ASP A 86 -3.71 15.37 -7.98
C ASP A 86 -3.64 14.18 -7.00
N SER A 87 -4.79 13.72 -6.50
CA SER A 87 -4.88 12.62 -5.54
C SER A 87 -6.23 11.92 -5.57
N TYR A 88 -6.21 10.65 -5.19
CA TYR A 88 -7.40 9.82 -5.00
C TYR A 88 -7.36 9.20 -3.61
N SER A 89 -8.53 9.14 -2.97
CA SER A 89 -8.74 8.50 -1.69
C SER A 89 -9.78 7.41 -1.86
N PHE A 90 -9.51 6.23 -1.32
CA PHE A 90 -10.40 5.08 -1.37
C PHE A 90 -11.06 4.85 -0.01
N ARG A 91 -12.22 4.19 -0.01
CA ARG A 91 -12.86 3.79 1.24
C ARG A 91 -12.11 2.59 1.82
N LEU A 92 -11.84 2.64 3.12
CA LEU A 92 -11.22 1.55 3.85
C LEU A 92 -12.29 0.71 4.54
N TYR A 93 -12.29 -0.60 4.26
CA TYR A 93 -13.16 -1.56 4.91
C TYR A 93 -12.32 -2.48 5.80
N ASP A 94 -12.41 -2.28 7.12
CA ASP A 94 -11.70 -3.10 8.10
C ASP A 94 -12.35 -4.49 8.21
N MET A 95 -11.79 -5.48 7.50
CA MET A 95 -12.36 -6.82 7.42
C MET A 95 -12.29 -7.55 8.77
N TRP A 96 -13.42 -8.12 9.21
CA TRP A 96 -13.50 -9.00 10.39
C TRP A 96 -13.38 -10.47 10.00
N ASN A 97 -13.88 -10.82 8.81
CA ASN A 97 -13.72 -12.13 8.17
C ASN A 97 -13.83 -11.96 6.64
N GLU A 98 -13.78 -13.05 5.89
CA GLU A 98 -13.79 -13.05 4.42
C GLU A 98 -14.99 -12.32 3.79
N THR A 99 -16.14 -12.23 4.49
CA THR A 99 -17.39 -11.70 3.93
C THR A 99 -17.95 -10.49 4.68
N CYS A 100 -17.34 -10.12 5.81
CA CYS A 100 -17.85 -9.08 6.69
C CYS A 100 -16.73 -8.14 7.14
N TYR A 101 -17.00 -6.84 7.13
CA TYR A 101 -16.17 -5.82 7.76
C TYR A 101 -16.79 -5.37 9.09
N ARG A 102 -15.95 -4.79 9.96
CA ARG A 102 -16.38 -4.26 11.25
C ARG A 102 -16.98 -2.87 11.07
N GLU A 103 -18.17 -2.67 11.65
CA GLU A 103 -18.84 -1.37 11.71
C GLU A 103 -19.41 -1.13 13.11
N ASP A 104 -18.90 -0.10 13.79
CA ASP A 104 -19.42 0.37 15.08
C ASP A 104 -19.03 1.85 15.32
N VAL A 105 -19.40 2.40 16.48
CA VAL A 105 -19.14 3.81 16.82
C VAL A 105 -17.64 4.17 16.83
N PHE A 106 -16.76 3.19 16.97
CA PHE A 106 -15.30 3.36 16.93
C PHE A 106 -14.70 2.97 15.57
N TRP A 107 -15.32 2.05 14.83
CA TRP A 107 -14.87 1.56 13.51
C TRP A 107 -15.83 1.96 12.40
N GLN A 108 -15.48 3.04 11.70
CA GLN A 108 -16.30 3.63 10.63
C GLN A 108 -15.42 4.25 9.53
N ALA A 109 -14.26 3.65 9.24
CA ALA A 109 -13.31 4.19 8.27
C ALA A 109 -13.93 4.32 6.86
N HIS A 110 -14.77 3.37 6.46
CA HIS A 110 -15.49 3.36 5.18
C HIS A 110 -16.42 4.56 4.95
N ASN A 111 -16.77 5.31 6.00
CA ASN A 111 -17.61 6.50 5.91
C ASN A 111 -16.82 7.78 5.59
N TYR A 112 -15.49 7.73 5.56
CA TYR A 112 -14.64 8.88 5.31
C TYR A 112 -13.63 8.59 4.21
N TYR A 113 -13.34 9.61 3.40
CA TYR A 113 -12.18 9.59 2.53
C TYR A 113 -11.03 10.25 3.28
N ARG A 114 -9.92 9.54 3.39
CA ARG A 114 -8.71 9.94 4.12
C ARG A 114 -7.54 10.09 3.16
N PRO A 115 -6.52 10.89 3.52
CA PRO A 115 -5.66 10.61 4.66
C PRO A 115 -6.23 11.06 6.02
#